data_AF-A0A1E3X906-F1
#
_entry.id   AF-A0A1E3X906-F1
#
_cell.length_a   1.000
_cell.length_b   1.000
_cell.length_c   1.000
_cell.angle_alpha   90.00
_cell.angle_beta   90.00
_cell.angle_gamma   90.00
#
_symmetry.space_group_name_H-M   'P 1'
#
loop_
_entity.id
_entity.type
_entity.pdbx_description
1 polymer ?
#
loop_
_entity_poly.entity_id
_entity_poly.type
_entity_poly.pdbx_seq_one_letter_code
_entity_poly.pdbx_strand_id
1 'polypeptide(L)'
;MSIRSIRIPDDIDRSIDYVARSEKLEKAQSLRKLMRLGFEYYIAKSYERGRITLREAAGLLNMTLSETLDLLLEMGVKGNIRAKDVMDAMKYSIRY
;
A
#
# COMPACT_ATOMS: atom_id res chain seq x y z
N MET A 1 5.58 -18.11 -10.22
CA MET A 1 4.42 -17.79 -9.35
C MET A 1 4.13 -19.03 -8.51
N SER A 2 3.85 -18.90 -7.21
CA SER A 2 3.44 -20.04 -6.37
C SER A 2 1.91 -20.11 -6.29
N ILE A 3 1.36 -21.32 -6.31
CA ILE A 3 -0.09 -21.55 -6.19
C ILE A 3 -0.39 -21.88 -4.72
N ARG A 4 -1.35 -21.18 -4.14
CA ARG A 4 -1.90 -21.48 -2.81
C ARG A 4 -3.41 -21.69 -2.92
N SER A 5 -3.90 -22.77 -2.31
CA SER A 5 -5.34 -22.99 -2.15
C SER A 5 -5.77 -22.44 -0.79
N ILE A 6 -6.75 -21.56 -0.77
CA ILE A 6 -7.27 -20.89 0.43
C ILE A 6 -8.80 -20.97 0.37
N ARG A 7 -9.44 -21.30 1.50
CA ARG A 7 -10.90 -21.18 1.63
C ARG A 7 -11.25 -19.72 1.85
N ILE A 8 -12.16 -19.20 1.03
CA ILE A 8 -12.60 -17.81 1.06
C ILE A 8 -14.05 -17.79 1.56
N PRO A 9 -14.37 -16.95 2.58
CA PRO A 9 -15.74 -16.70 3.01
C PRO A 9 -16.63 -16.13 1.89
N ASP A 10 -17.94 -16.43 1.94
CA ASP A 10 -18.91 -16.04 0.90
C ASP A 10 -18.99 -14.53 0.68
N ASP A 11 -18.82 -13.72 1.74
CA ASP A 11 -18.83 -12.25 1.65
C ASP A 11 -17.63 -11.71 0.86
N ILE A 12 -16.45 -12.34 1.02
CA ILE A 12 -15.27 -12.00 0.23
C ILE A 12 -15.44 -12.47 -1.21
N ASP A 13 -15.98 -13.67 -1.47
CA ASP A 13 -16.22 -14.13 -2.85
C ASP A 13 -17.18 -13.21 -3.61
N ARG A 14 -18.23 -12.71 -2.95
CA ARG A 14 -19.13 -11.69 -3.52
C ARG A 14 -18.40 -10.39 -3.88
N SER A 15 -17.43 -9.98 -3.07
CA SER A 15 -16.62 -8.79 -3.32
C SER A 15 -15.69 -8.98 -4.53
N ILE A 16 -15.12 -10.18 -4.68
CA ILE A 16 -14.31 -10.56 -5.85
C ILE A 16 -15.18 -10.55 -7.11
N ASP A 17 -16.40 -11.10 -7.03
CA ASP A 17 -17.34 -11.14 -8.15
C ASP A 17 -17.79 -9.77 -8.62
N TYR A 18 -17.99 -8.85 -7.68
CA TYR A 18 -18.32 -7.47 -8.00
C TYR A 18 -17.21 -6.83 -8.85
N VAL A 19 -15.95 -6.92 -8.40
CA VAL A 19 -14.79 -6.35 -9.12
C VAL A 19 -14.57 -7.02 -10.47
N ALA A 20 -14.70 -8.35 -10.52
CA ALA A 20 -14.58 -9.11 -11.76
C ALA A 20 -15.58 -8.63 -12.82
N ARG A 21 -16.83 -8.38 -12.42
CA ARG A 21 -17.88 -7.86 -13.31
C ARG A 21 -17.67 -6.41 -13.69
N SER A 22 -17.33 -5.54 -12.73
CA SER A 22 -17.17 -4.10 -12.99
C SER A 22 -16.00 -3.81 -13.93
N GLU A 23 -14.91 -4.57 -13.80
CA GLU A 23 -13.69 -4.36 -14.58
C GLU A 23 -13.53 -5.34 -15.75
N LYS A 24 -14.49 -6.27 -15.93
CA LYS A 24 -14.43 -7.34 -16.94
C LYS A 24 -13.15 -8.18 -16.83
N LEU A 25 -12.77 -8.52 -15.61
CA LEU A 25 -11.60 -9.33 -15.28
C LEU A 25 -12.01 -10.72 -14.81
N GLU A 26 -11.09 -11.69 -14.89
CA GLU A 26 -11.30 -12.98 -14.24
C GLU A 26 -11.29 -12.86 -12.71
N LYS A 27 -11.98 -13.78 -12.01
CA LYS A 27 -12.00 -13.82 -10.54
C LYS A 27 -10.59 -13.83 -9.94
N ALA A 28 -9.67 -14.62 -10.50
CA ALA A 28 -8.30 -14.72 -10.01
C ALA A 28 -7.48 -13.44 -10.21
N GLN A 29 -7.74 -12.69 -11.28
CA GLN A 29 -7.13 -11.37 -11.49
C GLN A 29 -7.70 -10.35 -10.50
N SER A 30 -9.02 -10.35 -10.32
CA SER A 30 -9.74 -9.48 -9.40
C SER A 30 -9.32 -9.70 -7.95
N LEU A 31 -9.17 -10.95 -7.52
CA LEU A 31 -8.64 -11.31 -6.20
C LEU A 31 -7.22 -10.76 -6.00
N ARG A 32 -6.32 -10.94 -6.98
CA ARG A 32 -4.95 -10.40 -6.89
C ARG A 32 -4.95 -8.88 -6.79
N LYS A 33 -5.80 -8.20 -7.56
CA LYS A 33 -5.97 -6.74 -7.49
C LYS A 33 -6.44 -6.30 -6.11
N LEU A 34 -7.50 -6.92 -5.60
CA LEU A 34 -8.04 -6.63 -4.26
C LEU A 34 -7.01 -6.88 -3.16
N MET A 35 -6.26 -7.98 -3.22
CA MET A 35 -5.18 -8.26 -2.26
C MET A 35 -4.11 -7.17 -2.29
N ARG A 36 -3.72 -6.70 -3.49
CA ARG A 36 -2.72 -5.64 -3.64
C ARG A 36 -3.21 -4.33 -3.01
N LEU A 37 -4.41 -3.90 -3.35
CA LEU A 37 -5.03 -2.68 -2.79
C LEU A 37 -5.22 -2.78 -1.28
N GLY A 38 -5.69 -3.94 -0.79
CA GLY A 38 -5.86 -4.20 0.64
C GLY A 38 -4.54 -4.16 1.41
N PHE A 39 -3.47 -4.71 0.83
CA PHE A 39 -2.14 -4.64 1.43
C PHE A 39 -1.59 -3.21 1.44
N GLU A 40 -1.71 -2.47 0.34
CA GLU A 40 -1.33 -1.05 0.26
C GLU A 40 -2.04 -0.22 1.33
N TYR A 41 -3.36 -0.39 1.47
CA TYR A 41 -4.14 0.28 2.50
C TYR A 41 -3.71 -0.12 3.93
N TYR A 42 -3.42 -1.40 4.16
CA TYR A 42 -2.95 -1.88 5.46
C TYR A 42 -1.61 -1.26 5.85
N ILE A 43 -0.66 -1.17 4.91
CA ILE A 43 0.62 -0.50 5.11
C ILE A 43 0.41 0.99 5.37
N ALA A 44 -0.44 1.65 4.58
CA ALA A 44 -0.75 3.06 4.73
C ALA A 44 -1.31 3.39 6.11
N LYS A 45 -2.26 2.59 6.61
CA LYS A 45 -2.81 2.72 7.97
C LYS A 45 -1.81 2.38 9.07
N SER A 46 -0.89 1.45 8.82
CA SER A 46 0.17 1.14 9.78
C SER A 46 1.16 2.29 9.91
N TYR A 47 1.49 2.93 8.79
CA TYR A 47 2.32 4.13 8.74
C TYR A 47 1.63 5.34 9.40
N GLU A 48 0.35 5.58 9.10
CA GLU A 48 -0.46 6.64 9.72
C GLU A 48 -0.46 6.54 11.26
N ARG A 49 -0.55 5.32 11.77
CA ARG A 49 -0.53 5.02 13.21
C ARG A 49 0.87 5.04 13.82
N GLY A 50 1.91 5.34 13.05
CA GLY A 50 3.30 5.35 13.48
C GLY A 50 3.87 3.97 13.84
N ARG A 51 3.24 2.87 13.40
CA ARG A 51 3.71 1.50 13.68
C ARG A 51 4.91 1.09 12.83
N ILE A 52 5.05 1.72 11.66
CA ILE A 52 6.14 1.54 10.73
C ILE A 52 6.60 2.90 10.23
N THR A 53 7.86 2.97 9.85
CA THR A 53 8.48 4.11 9.18
C THR A 53 8.19 4.13 7.69
N LEU A 54 8.45 5.26 7.02
CA LEU A 54 8.33 5.37 5.57
C LEU A 54 9.26 4.37 4.85
N ARG A 55 10.45 4.13 5.40
CA ARG A 55 11.43 3.19 4.85
C ARG A 55 10.94 1.74 4.91
N GLU A 56 10.33 1.36 6.03
CA GLU A 56 9.73 0.03 6.18
C GLU A 56 8.53 -0.14 5.25
N ALA A 57 7.68 0.88 5.12
CA ALA A 57 6.57 0.88 4.16
C ALA A 57 7.07 0.68 2.72
N ALA A 58 8.09 1.42 2.30
CA ALA A 58 8.71 1.29 0.98
C ALA A 58 9.27 -0.11 0.72
N GLY A 59 9.96 -0.69 1.72
CA GLY A 59 10.47 -2.06 1.65
C GLY A 59 9.36 -3.11 1.51
N LEU A 60 8.27 -2.96 2.27
CA LEU A 60 7.13 -3.89 2.23
C LEU A 60 6.35 -3.80 0.91
N LEU A 61 6.21 -2.59 0.35
CA LEU A 61 5.52 -2.36 -0.92
C LEU A 61 6.41 -2.62 -2.14
N ASN A 62 7.71 -2.85 -1.93
CA ASN A 62 8.73 -2.95 -2.97
C ASN A 62 8.70 -1.74 -3.92
N MET A 63 8.65 -0.54 -3.32
CA MET A 63 8.63 0.75 -3.98
C MET A 63 9.80 1.61 -3.49
N THR A 64 10.14 2.65 -4.24
CA THR A 64 11.03 3.70 -3.75
C THR A 64 10.35 4.53 -2.65
N LEU A 65 11.15 5.29 -1.89
CA LEU A 65 10.60 6.22 -0.88
C LEU A 65 9.69 7.28 -1.51
N SER A 66 9.98 7.75 -2.72
CA SER A 66 9.17 8.75 -3.42
C SER A 66 7.83 8.17 -3.83
N GLU A 67 7.82 7.03 -4.54
CA GLU A 67 6.58 6.36 -4.94
C GLU A 67 5.71 5.99 -3.73
N THR A 68 6.34 5.57 -2.63
CA THR A 68 5.62 5.28 -1.39
C THR A 68 5.00 6.53 -0.81
N LEU A 69 5.72 7.66 -0.80
CA LEU A 69 5.19 8.93 -0.31
C LEU A 69 4.00 9.39 -1.17
N ASP A 70 4.12 9.33 -2.49
CA ASP A 70 3.06 9.70 -3.43
C ASP A 70 1.81 8.85 -3.20
N LEU A 71 1.98 7.52 -3.10
CA LEU A 71 0.89 6.59 -2.80
C LEU A 71 0.18 6.91 -1.47
N LEU A 72 0.94 7.24 -0.42
CA LEU A 72 0.37 7.60 0.89
C LEU A 72 -0.40 8.92 0.83
N LEU A 73 0.09 9.90 0.08
CA LEU A 73 -0.59 11.18 -0.14
C LEU A 73 -1.89 11.00 -0.92
N GLU A 74 -1.90 10.18 -1.97
CA GLU A 74 -3.11 9.82 -2.73
C GLU A 74 -4.16 9.14 -1.86
N MET A 75 -3.74 8.29 -0.91
CA MET A 75 -4.63 7.66 0.07
C MET A 75 -5.13 8.61 1.18
N GLY A 76 -4.74 9.88 1.14
CA GLY A 76 -5.12 10.88 2.15
C GLY A 76 -4.47 10.65 3.52
N VAL A 77 -3.42 9.82 3.59
CA VAL A 77 -2.66 9.61 4.81
C VAL A 77 -1.77 10.81 5.03
N LYS A 78 -2.21 11.72 5.90
CA LYS A 78 -1.39 12.82 6.41
C LYS A 78 -0.30 12.22 7.27
N GLY A 79 0.87 11.99 6.66
CA GLY A 79 1.93 11.20 7.26
C GLY A 79 2.38 11.70 8.63
N ASN A 80 2.87 10.77 9.45
CA ASN A 80 3.63 11.04 10.68
C ASN A 80 5.03 11.59 10.37
N ILE A 81 5.19 12.30 9.23
CA ILE A 81 6.42 13.00 8.86
C ILE A 81 6.47 14.22 9.77
N ARG A 82 7.34 14.18 10.77
CA ARG A 82 7.57 15.34 11.61
C ARG A 82 8.38 16.33 10.77
N ALA A 83 8.18 17.62 10.97
CA ALA A 83 8.95 18.67 10.28
C ALA A 83 10.48 18.43 10.37
N LYS A 84 10.93 17.73 11.41
CA LYS A 84 12.31 17.28 11.60
C LYS A 84 12.81 16.34 10.49
N ASP A 85 12.00 15.40 10.03
CA ASP A 85 12.41 14.41 9.02
C ASP A 85 12.63 15.08 7.65
N VAL A 86 11.80 16.07 7.32
CA VAL A 86 11.96 16.91 6.12
C VAL A 86 13.22 17.77 6.23
N MET A 87 13.43 18.39 7.40
CA MET A 87 14.61 19.22 7.65
C MET A 87 15.92 18.43 7.60
N ASP A 88 15.92 17.19 8.10
CA ASP A 88 17.10 16.33 8.06
C ASP A 88 17.40 15.90 6.61
N ALA A 89 16.39 15.58 5.80
CA ALA A 89 16.59 15.29 4.37
C ALA A 89 17.19 16.50 3.61
N MET A 90 16.69 17.72 3.85
CA MET A 90 17.22 18.96 3.25
C MET A 90 18.67 19.24 3.68
N LYS A 91 19.04 18.95 4.94
CA LYS A 91 20.43 19.11 5.41
C LYS A 91 21.41 18.15 4.75
N TYR A 92 20.95 16.99 4.27
CA TYR A 92 21.78 16.05 3.52
C TYR A 92 21.90 16.45 2.05
N SER A 93 20.88 17.07 1.44
CA SER A 93 20.92 17.49 0.03
C SER A 93 21.78 18.73 -0.24
N ILE A 94 22.03 19.57 0.77
CA ILE A 94 22.84 20.80 0.65
C ILE A 94 24.34 20.53 0.90
N ARG A 95 24.72 19.30 1.24
CA ARG A 95 26.10 18.94 1.61
C ARG A 95 26.96 18.43 0.44
N TYR A 96 26.51 18.63 -0.80
CA TYR A 96 27.26 18.40 -2.04
C TYR A 96 27.29 19.67 -2.88
#